data_AF-A0A9E7GMA2-F1
#
_entry.id   AF-A0A9E7GMA2-F1
#
_cell.length_a   1.000
_cell.length_b   1.000
_cell.length_c   1.000
_cell.angle_alpha   90.00
_cell.angle_beta   90.00
_cell.angle_gamma   90.00
#
_symmetry.space_group_name_H-M   'P 1'
#
loop_
_entity.id
_entity.type
_entity.pdbx_description
1 polymer ?
#
loop_
_entity_poly.entity_id
_entity_poly.type
_entity_poly.pdbx_seq_one_letter_code
_entity_poly.pdbx_strand_id
1 'polypeptide(L)'
;MRSRAQWSFVLLCALLSVLIASLNGTATESFRHTHHLSNGTSPGRRAGASGISCNMFRGSWVYEESDPLYDSSTCPFLDPEFDCQRYGRPDKSYLKYRWKPDACELPRFNGLDLLRRWKGKKIMFVGDSISVNQWQSLVCMLHAAVPDAKTTYKKNDTLSTITFTVPSSSPLCSFFFSLGLPSPLFSKFAKCPNIFYFAFSLDLTSPELMQGGLMAEHCDDKPFGF
;
A
#
# COMPACT_ATOMS: atom_id res chain seq x y z
N MET A 1 34.29 -44.84 -7.96
CA MET A 1 34.98 -43.99 -8.97
C MET A 1 33.97 -43.64 -10.05
N ARG A 2 33.40 -42.44 -10.01
CA ARG A 2 32.37 -42.00 -10.96
C ARG A 2 33.09 -41.54 -12.24
N SER A 3 32.81 -42.15 -13.39
CA SER A 3 33.63 -41.99 -14.60
C SER A 3 33.61 -40.54 -15.10
N ARG A 4 34.68 -40.07 -15.75
CA ARG A 4 34.73 -38.73 -16.36
C ARG A 4 33.51 -38.46 -17.27
N ALA A 5 33.00 -39.50 -17.92
CA ALA A 5 31.80 -39.43 -18.76
C ALA A 5 30.52 -39.05 -17.97
N GLN A 6 30.42 -39.42 -16.70
CA GLN A 6 29.28 -39.05 -15.85
C GLN A 6 29.26 -37.56 -15.52
N TRP A 7 30.44 -36.96 -15.29
CA TRP A 7 30.54 -35.51 -15.06
C TRP A 7 30.32 -34.72 -16.35
N SER A 8 30.81 -35.23 -17.49
CA SER A 8 30.55 -34.63 -18.80
C SER A 8 29.05 -34.60 -19.11
N PHE A 9 28.31 -35.66 -18.79
CA PHE A 9 26.86 -35.73 -19.03
C PHE A 9 26.09 -34.73 -18.14
N VAL A 10 26.45 -34.62 -16.86
CA VAL A 10 25.83 -33.66 -15.93
C VAL A 10 26.09 -32.21 -16.37
N LEU A 11 27.30 -31.89 -16.80
CA LEU A 11 27.64 -30.56 -17.32
C LEU A 11 26.92 -30.25 -18.62
N LEU A 12 26.82 -31.21 -19.55
CA LEU A 12 26.03 -31.06 -20.78
C LEU A 12 24.54 -30.82 -20.48
N CYS A 13 23.95 -31.56 -19.55
CA CYS A 13 22.56 -31.35 -19.15
C CYS A 13 22.34 -29.98 -18.49
N ALA A 14 23.27 -29.50 -17.65
CA ALA A 14 23.19 -28.20 -17.01
C ALA A 14 23.36 -27.03 -17.99
N LEU A 15 24.24 -27.16 -18.98
CA LEU A 15 24.41 -26.15 -20.02
C LEU A 15 23.21 -26.13 -20.98
N LEU A 16 22.63 -27.29 -21.29
CA LEU A 16 21.43 -27.39 -22.11
C LEU A 16 20.21 -26.78 -21.41
N SER A 17 20.04 -26.97 -20.11
CA SER A 17 18.93 -26.35 -19.36
C SER A 17 19.04 -24.82 -19.27
N VAL A 18 20.26 -24.28 -19.14
CA VAL A 18 20.51 -22.83 -19.18
C VAL A 18 20.26 -22.26 -20.58
N LEU A 19 20.65 -22.98 -21.64
CA LEU A 19 20.36 -22.59 -23.04
C LEU A 19 18.87 -22.61 -23.36
N ILE A 20 18.12 -23.60 -22.85
CA ILE A 20 16.66 -23.64 -23.00
C ILE A 20 16.00 -22.48 -22.25
N ALA A 21 16.50 -22.13 -21.05
CA ALA A 21 15.99 -20.99 -20.28
C ALA A 21 16.32 -19.63 -20.93
N SER A 22 17.40 -19.51 -21.71
CA SER A 22 17.75 -18.28 -22.42
C SER A 22 17.09 -18.15 -23.80
N LEU A 23 16.80 -19.27 -24.47
CA LEU A 23 16.02 -19.30 -25.72
C LEU A 23 14.52 -19.10 -25.46
N ASN A 24 14.02 -19.65 -24.36
CA ASN A 24 12.74 -19.27 -23.78
C ASN A 24 12.96 -18.13 -22.79
N GLY A 25 13.61 -17.05 -23.25
CA GLY A 25 13.60 -15.79 -22.52
C GLY A 25 12.15 -15.55 -22.10
N THR A 26 11.90 -15.63 -20.79
CA THR A 26 10.55 -15.59 -20.26
C THR A 26 9.89 -14.38 -20.86
N ALA A 27 8.93 -14.61 -21.75
CA ALA A 27 7.92 -13.63 -22.04
C ALA A 27 7.36 -13.30 -20.67
N THR A 28 7.77 -12.15 -20.13
CA THR A 28 7.10 -11.54 -19.02
C THR A 28 5.67 -11.38 -19.52
N GLU A 29 4.78 -12.23 -19.03
CA GLU A 29 3.36 -11.91 -19.09
C GLU A 29 3.22 -10.64 -18.27
N SER A 30 3.36 -9.51 -18.95
CA SER A 30 2.77 -8.26 -18.53
C SER A 30 1.30 -8.60 -18.37
N PHE A 31 0.90 -8.77 -17.11
CA PHE A 31 -0.47 -8.88 -16.71
C PHE A 31 -1.16 -7.56 -17.10
N ARG A 32 -1.63 -7.49 -18.35
CA ARG A 32 -2.58 -6.49 -18.79
C ARG A 32 -3.88 -6.80 -18.05
N HIS A 33 -4.01 -6.23 -16.86
CA HIS A 33 -5.33 -6.01 -16.27
C HIS A 33 -6.03 -4.94 -17.13
N THR A 34 -6.67 -5.38 -18.22
CA THR A 34 -7.80 -4.66 -18.77
C THR A 34 -8.89 -4.68 -17.71
N HIS A 35 -9.06 -3.57 -17.00
CA HIS A 35 -10.24 -3.33 -16.18
C HIS A 35 -11.46 -3.29 -17.11
N HIS A 36 -12.08 -4.44 -17.33
CA HIS A 36 -13.46 -4.50 -17.84
C HIS A 36 -14.39 -4.08 -16.70
N LEU A 37 -14.55 -2.76 -16.53
CA LEU A 37 -15.66 -2.21 -15.78
C LEU A 37 -16.94 -2.54 -16.55
N SER A 38 -17.74 -3.45 -15.98
CA SER A 38 -19.07 -3.76 -16.47
C SER A 38 -19.93 -2.49 -16.44
N ASN A 39 -20.54 -2.18 -17.57
CA ASN A 39 -21.36 -1.01 -17.83
C ASN A 39 -22.66 -1.09 -17.00
N GLY A 40 -22.65 -0.51 -15.79
CA GLY A 40 -23.85 -0.17 -15.04
C GLY A 40 -24.41 1.16 -15.55
N THR A 41 -25.58 1.12 -16.16
CA THR A 41 -26.31 2.27 -16.69
C THR A 41 -26.63 3.27 -15.57
N SER A 42 -26.02 4.45 -15.58
CA SER A 42 -26.50 5.65 -14.91
C SER A 42 -26.00 6.89 -15.66
N PRO A 43 -26.88 7.81 -16.12
CA PRO A 43 -26.47 8.93 -16.98
C PRO A 43 -26.09 10.15 -16.14
N GLY A 44 -24.88 10.69 -16.34
CA GLY A 44 -24.50 11.94 -15.68
C GLY A 44 -23.08 12.45 -15.95
N ARG A 45 -22.93 13.16 -17.08
CA ARG A 45 -21.86 14.10 -17.47
C ARG A 45 -20.50 13.52 -17.93
N ARG A 46 -20.32 13.63 -19.26
CA ARG A 46 -19.07 13.50 -20.00
C ARG A 46 -18.26 14.80 -19.91
N ALA A 47 -16.99 14.67 -19.57
CA ALA A 47 -15.85 15.39 -20.16
C ALA A 47 -14.76 14.31 -20.27
N GLY A 48 -14.31 13.85 -21.44
CA GLY A 48 -13.80 14.66 -22.52
C GLY A 48 -12.26 14.68 -22.45
N ALA A 49 -11.61 13.51 -22.51
CA ALA A 49 -10.20 13.39 -22.88
C ALA A 49 -9.93 11.97 -23.41
N SER A 50 -9.23 11.92 -24.55
CA SER A 50 -8.73 10.75 -25.26
C SER A 50 -8.12 9.68 -24.33
N GLY A 51 -8.05 8.44 -24.83
CA GLY A 51 -7.44 7.27 -24.17
C GLY A 51 -5.95 7.42 -23.80
N ILE A 52 -5.64 8.34 -22.91
CA ILE A 52 -4.39 8.46 -22.18
C ILE A 52 -4.58 7.57 -20.96
N SER A 53 -3.85 6.47 -20.88
CA SER A 53 -3.84 5.66 -19.66
C SER A 53 -3.32 6.54 -18.52
N CYS A 54 -4.11 6.75 -17.46
CA CYS A 54 -3.64 7.53 -16.33
C CYS A 54 -2.55 6.73 -15.60
N ASN A 55 -1.31 7.16 -15.78
CA ASN A 55 -0.20 6.68 -14.96
C ASN A 55 -0.21 7.47 -13.65
N MET A 56 -0.77 6.88 -12.59
CA MET A 56 -0.86 7.49 -11.26
C MET A 56 0.50 7.73 -10.58
N PHE A 57 1.58 7.19 -11.14
CA PHE A 57 2.95 7.34 -10.63
C PHE A 57 3.74 8.45 -11.32
N ARG A 58 3.19 9.07 -12.37
CA ARG A 58 3.83 10.22 -13.04
C ARG A 58 3.01 11.46 -12.77
N GLY A 59 3.66 12.46 -12.19
CA GLY A 59 2.99 13.62 -11.64
C GLY A 59 3.96 14.53 -10.92
N SER A 60 3.39 15.43 -10.13
CA SER A 60 4.14 16.35 -9.29
C SER A 60 3.45 16.57 -7.96
N TRP A 61 4.23 16.98 -6.96
CA TRP A 61 3.71 17.49 -5.69
C TRP A 61 3.18 18.90 -5.89
N VAL A 62 1.90 19.10 -5.59
CA VAL A 62 1.24 20.41 -5.65
C VAL A 62 0.91 20.87 -4.24
N TYR A 63 1.17 22.16 -3.97
CA TYR A 63 0.73 22.80 -2.74
C TYR A 63 -0.75 23.12 -2.84
N GLU A 64 -1.52 22.73 -1.83
CA GLU A 64 -2.95 22.97 -1.74
C GLU A 64 -3.29 23.46 -0.33
N GLU A 65 -4.00 24.60 -0.23
CA GLU A 65 -4.43 25.19 1.04
C GLU A 65 -5.65 24.44 1.60
N SER A 66 -5.48 23.13 1.82
CA SER A 66 -6.50 22.25 2.40
C SER A 66 -5.99 21.66 3.71
N ASP A 67 -6.91 21.23 4.57
CA ASP A 67 -6.52 20.55 5.81
C ASP A 67 -5.84 19.22 5.52
N PRO A 68 -4.85 18.81 6.34
CA PRO A 68 -4.26 17.48 6.21
C PRO A 68 -5.32 16.41 6.43
N LEU A 69 -5.09 15.20 5.92
CA LEU A 69 -6.05 14.11 6.06
C LEU A 69 -6.18 13.59 7.49
N TYR A 70 -5.19 13.86 8.34
CA TYR A 70 -5.23 13.64 9.78
C TYR A 70 -4.24 14.59 10.48
N ASP A 71 -4.41 14.74 11.79
CA ASP A 71 -3.46 15.42 12.68
C ASP A 71 -2.69 14.35 13.46
N SER A 72 -1.35 14.33 13.33
CA SER A 72 -0.46 13.36 13.98
C SER A 72 -0.69 13.30 15.50
N SER A 73 -0.94 14.45 16.11
CA SER A 73 -1.14 14.58 17.56
C SER A 73 -2.41 13.89 18.08
N THR A 74 -3.37 13.64 17.19
CA THR A 74 -4.64 12.98 17.52
C THR A 74 -4.63 11.49 17.25
N CYS A 75 -3.61 10.96 16.57
CA CYS A 75 -3.55 9.55 16.24
C CYS A 75 -2.87 8.72 17.35
N PRO A 76 -3.59 7.81 18.03
CA PRO A 76 -3.04 7.05 19.15
C PRO A 76 -2.14 5.87 18.74
N PHE A 77 -1.97 5.63 17.43
CA PHE A 77 -1.20 4.50 16.89
C PHE A 77 0.14 4.92 16.28
N LEU A 78 0.35 6.22 16.17
CA LEU A 78 1.52 6.78 15.52
C LEU A 78 2.74 6.60 16.44
N ASP A 79 3.77 5.94 15.94
CA ASP A 79 5.01 5.83 16.69
C ASP A 79 5.69 7.22 16.75
N PRO A 80 6.35 7.57 17.86
CA PRO A 80 6.88 8.92 18.05
C PRO A 80 7.85 9.36 16.95
N GLU A 81 8.61 8.44 16.37
CA GLU A 81 9.57 8.71 15.29
C GLU A 81 8.95 9.33 14.02
N PHE A 82 7.62 9.20 13.85
CA PHE A 82 6.87 9.76 12.72
C PHE A 82 6.11 11.06 13.07
N ASP A 83 6.07 11.45 14.35
CA ASP A 83 5.38 12.66 14.81
C ASP A 83 6.31 13.89 14.80
N CYS A 84 6.59 14.41 13.60
CA CYS A 84 7.57 15.50 13.41
C CYS A 84 7.24 16.77 14.21
N GLN A 85 5.95 17.10 14.38
CA GLN A 85 5.52 18.28 15.13
C GLN A 85 5.86 18.13 16.62
N ARG A 86 5.64 16.94 17.18
CA ARG A 86 6.01 16.62 18.56
C ARG A 86 7.52 16.71 18.81
N TYR A 87 8.34 16.38 17.80
CA TYR A 87 9.80 16.45 17.87
C TYR A 87 10.40 17.80 17.42
N GLY A 88 9.58 18.85 17.37
CA GLY A 88 10.06 20.23 17.29
C GLY A 88 10.18 20.80 15.89
N ARG A 89 9.64 20.13 14.86
CA ARG A 89 9.53 20.74 13.53
C ARG A 89 8.54 21.91 13.58
N PRO A 90 8.97 23.16 13.30
CA PRO A 90 8.13 24.33 13.48
C PRO A 90 7.22 24.63 12.27
N ASP A 91 7.60 24.18 11.07
CA ASP A 91 6.82 24.39 9.85
C ASP A 91 5.72 23.34 9.70
N LYS A 92 4.62 23.71 9.02
CA LYS A 92 3.49 22.81 8.70
C LYS A 92 3.19 22.76 7.20
N SER A 93 4.01 23.41 6.38
CA SER A 93 3.80 23.49 4.93
C SER A 93 3.90 22.14 4.24
N TYR A 94 4.72 21.22 4.76
CA TYR A 94 4.85 19.86 4.22
C TYR A 94 3.52 19.08 4.28
N LEU A 95 2.65 19.37 5.25
CA LEU A 95 1.32 18.76 5.39
C LEU A 95 0.30 19.23 4.33
N LYS A 96 0.65 20.25 3.54
CA LYS A 96 -0.20 20.89 2.53
C LYS A 96 0.11 20.44 1.11
N TYR A 97 1.03 19.48 0.93
CA TYR A 97 1.36 18.92 -0.38
C TYR A 97 0.51 17.69 -0.70
N ARG A 98 0.01 17.63 -1.94
CA ARG A 98 -0.71 16.49 -2.51
C ARG A 98 -0.02 16.02 -3.78
N TRP A 99 0.03 14.71 -4.00
CA TRP A 99 0.48 14.15 -5.27
C TRP A 99 -0.60 14.33 -6.34
N LYS A 100 -0.22 14.92 -7.48
CA LYS A 100 -1.10 15.13 -8.63
C LYS A 100 -0.53 14.45 -9.87
N PRO A 101 -1.17 13.37 -10.36
CA PRO A 101 -0.79 12.76 -11.63
C PRO A 101 -0.95 13.71 -12.82
N ASP A 102 -0.09 13.59 -13.82
CA ASP A 102 -0.11 14.49 -14.99
C ASP A 102 -1.37 14.29 -15.86
N ALA A 103 -1.87 13.06 -15.91
CA ALA A 103 -2.89 12.63 -16.86
C ALA A 103 -4.28 12.43 -16.23
N CYS A 104 -4.43 12.53 -14.90
CA CYS A 104 -5.74 12.46 -14.25
C CYS A 104 -5.77 13.11 -12.86
N GLU A 105 -6.98 13.46 -12.43
CA GLU A 105 -7.23 13.92 -11.07
C GLU A 105 -7.56 12.75 -10.16
N LEU A 106 -6.86 12.68 -9.03
CA LEU A 106 -7.17 11.74 -7.95
C LEU A 106 -8.27 12.33 -7.06
N PRO A 107 -9.35 11.57 -6.76
CA PRO A 107 -10.34 12.03 -5.79
C PRO A 107 -9.69 12.21 -4.41
N ARG A 108 -10.25 13.09 -3.59
CA ARG A 108 -9.81 13.23 -2.20
C ARG A 108 -10.13 11.95 -1.43
N PHE A 109 -9.23 11.56 -0.54
CA PHE A 109 -9.38 10.36 0.27
C PHE A 109 -10.69 10.37 1.08
N ASN A 110 -11.41 9.24 1.05
CA ASN A 110 -12.62 9.02 1.83
C ASN A 110 -12.47 7.74 2.66
N GLY A 111 -12.05 7.90 3.92
CA GLY A 111 -11.78 6.76 4.81
C GLY A 111 -13.02 5.94 5.16
N LEU A 112 -14.20 6.56 5.24
CA LEU A 112 -15.45 5.85 5.50
C LEU A 112 -15.84 4.95 4.32
N ASP A 113 -15.68 5.43 3.09
CA ASP A 113 -15.87 4.61 1.89
C ASP A 113 -14.87 3.46 1.84
N LEU A 114 -13.58 3.74 2.12
CA LEU A 114 -12.54 2.70 2.15
C LEU A 114 -12.88 1.60 3.17
N LEU A 115 -13.28 1.96 4.39
CA LEU A 115 -13.69 1.00 5.42
C LEU A 115 -14.93 0.20 5.02
N ARG A 116 -15.88 0.81 4.29
CA ARG A 116 -17.05 0.09 3.76
C ARG A 116 -16.65 -0.92 2.68
N ARG A 117 -15.80 -0.51 1.72
CA ARG A 117 -15.26 -1.40 0.68
C ARG A 117 -14.43 -2.53 1.27
N TRP A 118 -13.74 -2.26 2.37
CA TRP A 118 -12.91 -3.25 3.06
C TRP A 118 -13.60 -4.00 4.20
N LYS A 119 -14.91 -3.82 4.36
CA LYS A 119 -15.67 -4.46 5.42
C LYS A 119 -15.48 -5.98 5.42
N GLY A 120 -15.09 -6.54 6.56
CA GLY A 120 -14.83 -7.98 6.73
C GLY A 120 -13.52 -8.47 6.11
N LYS A 121 -12.69 -7.59 5.56
CA LYS A 121 -11.36 -7.90 5.05
C LYS A 121 -10.30 -7.68 6.13
N LYS A 122 -9.19 -8.37 5.97
CA LYS A 122 -7.99 -8.22 6.78
C LYS A 122 -6.88 -7.70 5.87
N ILE A 123 -6.26 -6.59 6.24
CA ILE A 123 -5.25 -5.95 5.42
C ILE A 123 -3.90 -6.11 6.11
N MET A 124 -2.91 -6.66 5.43
CA MET A 124 -1.60 -6.96 6.00
C MET A 124 -0.47 -6.26 5.24
N PHE A 125 0.27 -5.44 5.94
CA PHE A 125 1.50 -4.80 5.48
C PHE A 125 2.70 -5.65 5.92
N VAL A 126 3.59 -5.95 4.99
CA VAL A 126 4.83 -6.69 5.26
C VAL A 126 5.99 -5.95 4.60
N GLY A 127 6.98 -5.54 5.39
CA GLY A 127 8.14 -4.84 4.86
C GLY A 127 9.00 -4.24 5.95
N ASP A 128 9.70 -3.16 5.62
CA ASP A 128 10.69 -2.50 6.48
C ASP A 128 10.10 -1.28 7.24
N SER A 129 10.99 -0.40 7.71
CA SER A 129 10.61 0.84 8.40
C SER A 129 9.82 1.82 7.53
N ILE A 130 9.90 1.76 6.21
CA ILE A 130 9.07 2.62 5.35
C ILE A 130 7.65 2.03 5.26
N SER A 131 7.56 0.70 5.24
CA SER A 131 6.26 0.01 5.26
C SER A 131 5.49 0.24 6.56
N VAL A 132 6.17 0.39 7.71
CA VAL A 132 5.49 0.70 8.98
C VAL A 132 4.92 2.12 8.96
N ASN A 133 5.67 3.09 8.41
CA ASN A 133 5.22 4.46 8.26
C ASN A 133 3.96 4.52 7.39
N GLN A 134 3.96 3.82 6.25
CA GLN A 134 2.78 3.71 5.40
C GLN A 134 1.59 3.07 6.13
N TRP A 135 1.84 1.97 6.84
CA TRP A 135 0.76 1.32 7.59
C TRP A 135 0.17 2.26 8.65
N GLN A 136 0.99 3.00 9.40
CA GLN A 136 0.56 3.95 10.43
C GLN A 136 -0.19 5.15 9.86
N SER A 137 0.32 5.77 8.80
CA SER A 137 -0.35 6.91 8.17
C SER A 137 -1.73 6.51 7.61
N LEU A 138 -1.89 5.29 7.05
CA LEU A 138 -3.20 4.79 6.61
C LEU A 138 -4.18 4.64 7.77
N VAL A 139 -3.78 3.98 8.85
CA VAL A 139 -4.68 3.74 9.99
C VAL A 139 -5.01 5.05 10.74
N CYS A 140 -4.11 6.04 10.75
CA CYS A 140 -4.37 7.37 11.28
C CYS A 140 -5.38 8.14 10.42
N MET A 141 -5.25 8.12 9.09
CA MET A 141 -6.26 8.67 8.17
C MET A 141 -7.64 8.03 8.38
N LEU A 142 -7.67 6.71 8.57
CA LEU A 142 -8.91 5.99 8.85
C LEU A 142 -9.51 6.38 10.21
N HIS A 143 -8.68 6.52 11.25
CA HIS A 143 -9.13 6.97 12.56
C HIS A 143 -9.73 8.37 12.52
N ALA A 144 -9.08 9.31 11.83
CA ALA A 144 -9.59 10.67 11.64
C ALA A 144 -10.89 10.70 10.82
N ALA A 145 -11.04 9.82 9.83
CA ALA A 145 -12.24 9.76 8.99
C ALA A 145 -13.47 9.16 9.67
N VAL A 146 -13.30 8.37 10.74
CA VAL A 146 -14.39 7.76 11.52
C VAL A 146 -14.14 7.88 13.04
N PRO A 147 -14.21 9.08 13.62
CA PRO A 147 -13.85 9.32 15.02
C PRO A 147 -14.72 8.54 16.02
N ASP A 148 -15.96 8.23 15.65
CA ASP A 148 -16.90 7.46 16.48
C ASP A 148 -16.65 5.94 16.46
N ALA A 149 -15.75 5.46 15.58
CA ALA A 149 -15.43 4.04 15.51
C ALA A 149 -14.53 3.64 16.69
N LYS A 150 -14.91 2.58 17.40
CA LYS A 150 -14.06 2.02 18.45
C LYS A 150 -12.88 1.30 17.82
N THR A 151 -11.68 1.72 18.17
CA THR A 151 -10.42 1.14 17.70
C THR A 151 -9.73 0.32 18.78
N THR A 152 -9.23 -0.86 18.43
CA THR A 152 -8.37 -1.67 19.31
C THR A 152 -6.99 -1.82 18.68
N TYR A 153 -5.95 -1.40 19.40
CA TYR A 153 -4.55 -1.53 19.00
C TYR A 153 -3.83 -2.56 19.87
N LYS A 154 -3.11 -3.49 19.22
CA LYS A 154 -2.26 -4.49 19.88
C LYS A 154 -0.92 -4.55 19.16
N LYS A 155 0.19 -4.39 19.89
CA LYS A 155 1.56 -4.50 19.40
C LYS A 155 2.27 -5.61 20.16
N ASN A 156 2.92 -6.52 19.44
CA ASN A 156 3.89 -7.47 19.98
C ASN A 156 5.14 -7.46 19.10
N ASP A 157 6.17 -8.22 19.48
CA ASP A 157 7.48 -8.22 18.82
C ASP A 157 7.44 -8.56 17.31
N THR A 158 6.39 -9.25 16.84
CA THR A 158 6.29 -9.78 15.47
C THR A 158 5.14 -9.21 14.65
N LEU A 159 4.10 -8.71 15.31
CA LEU A 159 2.84 -8.33 14.71
C LEU A 159 2.21 -7.15 15.45
N SER A 160 1.92 -6.10 14.68
CA SER A 160 1.05 -5.00 15.09
C SER A 160 -0.34 -5.19 14.48
N THR A 161 -1.41 -4.91 15.22
CA THR A 161 -2.78 -5.08 14.77
C THR A 161 -3.66 -3.92 15.23
N ILE A 162 -4.41 -3.32 14.30
CA ILE A 162 -5.44 -2.32 14.57
C ILE A 162 -6.77 -2.82 14.03
N THR A 163 -7.81 -2.81 14.86
CA THR A 163 -9.16 -3.22 14.43
C THR A 163 -10.16 -2.10 14.68
N PHE A 164 -10.91 -1.76 13.64
CA PHE A 164 -12.01 -0.81 13.68
C PHE A 164 -13.32 -1.57 13.92
N THR A 165 -14.08 -1.15 14.93
CA THR A 165 -15.38 -1.75 15.30
C THR A 165 -16.45 -0.68 15.41
N VAL A 166 -17.68 -1.03 15.00
CA VAL A 166 -18.86 -0.18 15.21
C VAL A 166 -19.64 -0.75 16.38
N PRO A 167 -20.21 0.06 17.28
CA PRO A 167 -20.92 -0.41 18.48
C PRO A 167 -22.07 -1.41 18.24
N SER A 168 -22.53 -1.60 17.00
CA SER A 168 -23.68 -2.45 16.64
C SER A 168 -23.40 -3.48 15.53
N SER A 169 -22.14 -3.76 15.16
CA SER A 169 -21.82 -4.74 14.10
C SER A 169 -20.49 -5.48 14.27
N SER A 170 -20.28 -6.54 13.49
CA SER A 170 -19.00 -7.21 13.23
C SER A 170 -17.87 -6.19 12.95
N PRO A 171 -16.58 -6.53 13.19
CA PRO A 171 -15.47 -5.63 12.92
C PRO A 171 -15.53 -5.10 11.49
N LEU A 172 -15.35 -3.79 11.32
CA LEU A 172 -15.28 -3.16 10.00
C LEU A 172 -14.08 -3.74 9.26
N CYS A 173 -12.88 -3.50 9.77
CA CYS A 173 -11.63 -3.94 9.15
C CYS A 173 -10.58 -4.21 10.23
N SER A 174 -9.67 -5.14 9.93
CA SER A 174 -8.46 -5.36 10.74
C SER A 174 -7.23 -5.13 9.87
N PHE A 175 -6.30 -4.33 10.38
CA PHE A 175 -5.04 -3.96 9.74
C PHE A 175 -3.88 -4.57 10.54
N PHE A 176 -2.95 -5.19 9.83
CA PHE A 176 -1.82 -5.92 10.39
C PHE A 176 -0.52 -5.38 9.81
N PHE A 177 0.54 -5.33 10.61
CA PHE A 177 1.89 -5.01 10.15
C PHE A 177 2.91 -5.97 10.74
N SER A 178 3.89 -6.39 9.95
CA SER A 178 5.03 -7.21 10.37
C SER A 178 6.31 -6.83 9.62
N LEU A 179 7.43 -6.72 10.33
CA LEU A 179 8.76 -6.40 9.76
C LEU A 179 9.36 -7.54 8.90
N GLY A 180 8.73 -8.70 8.93
CA GLY A 180 9.19 -9.91 8.26
C GLY A 180 8.48 -11.11 8.84
N LEU A 181 7.50 -11.64 8.12
CA LEU A 181 6.82 -12.84 8.56
C LEU A 181 7.72 -14.06 8.33
N PRO A 182 7.94 -14.93 9.33
CA PRO A 182 8.55 -16.22 9.10
C PRO A 182 7.76 -16.95 8.00
N SER A 183 8.43 -17.61 7.05
CA SER A 183 7.80 -18.35 5.95
C SER A 183 6.58 -19.21 6.36
N PRO A 184 6.60 -19.96 7.49
CA PRO A 184 5.42 -20.72 7.93
C PRO A 184 4.25 -19.85 8.40
N LEU A 185 4.51 -18.66 8.96
CA LEU A 185 3.48 -17.69 9.31
C LEU A 185 2.91 -17.04 8.06
N PHE A 186 3.77 -16.64 7.12
CA PHE A 186 3.37 -16.09 5.83
C PHE A 186 2.45 -17.04 5.06
N SER A 187 2.82 -18.33 4.95
CA SER A 187 1.98 -19.34 4.27
C SER A 187 0.61 -19.52 4.93
N LYS A 188 0.52 -19.38 6.26
CA LYS A 188 -0.77 -19.46 6.98
C LYS A 188 -1.65 -18.26 6.69
N PHE A 189 -1.09 -17.05 6.72
CA PHE A 189 -1.86 -15.86 6.38
C PHE A 189 -2.26 -15.90 4.89
N ALA A 190 -1.38 -16.36 3.99
CA ALA A 190 -1.63 -16.31 2.54
C ALA A 190 -2.79 -17.23 2.13
N LYS A 191 -3.10 -18.22 2.97
CA LYS A 191 -4.23 -19.14 2.81
C LYS A 191 -5.52 -18.63 3.45
N CYS A 192 -5.50 -17.50 4.17
CA CYS A 192 -6.70 -16.98 4.81
C CYS A 192 -7.57 -16.25 3.76
N PRO A 193 -8.84 -16.62 3.60
CA PRO A 193 -9.74 -15.88 2.73
C PRO A 193 -9.92 -14.46 3.25
N ASN A 194 -9.94 -13.48 2.34
CA ASN A 194 -10.09 -12.05 2.62
C ASN A 194 -8.87 -11.34 3.23
N ILE A 195 -7.66 -11.91 3.12
CA ILE A 195 -6.42 -11.16 3.40
C ILE A 195 -5.91 -10.47 2.14
N PHE A 196 -5.69 -9.15 2.22
CA PHE A 196 -4.99 -8.36 1.20
C PHE A 196 -3.59 -8.05 1.70
N TYR A 197 -2.58 -8.33 0.89
CA TYR A 197 -1.18 -8.08 1.20
C TYR A 197 -0.71 -6.80 0.53
N PHE A 198 0.04 -6.01 1.29
CA PHE A 198 0.84 -4.90 0.77
C PHE A 198 2.30 -5.24 1.07
N ALA A 199 3.05 -5.60 0.02
CA ALA A 199 4.49 -5.79 0.09
C ALA A 199 5.17 -4.64 -0.68
N PHE A 200 6.18 -4.04 -0.04
CA PHE A 200 6.83 -2.80 -0.46
C PHE A 200 7.39 -2.78 -1.90
N SER A 201 7.51 -3.93 -2.57
CA SER A 201 8.00 -4.00 -3.96
C SER A 201 6.93 -3.93 -5.05
N LEU A 202 5.62 -4.08 -4.77
CA LEU A 202 4.63 -4.21 -5.86
C LEU A 202 3.30 -3.45 -5.66
N ASP A 203 2.94 -2.98 -4.47
CA ASP A 203 1.60 -2.43 -4.20
C ASP A 203 1.55 -0.94 -3.79
N LEU A 204 2.49 -0.13 -4.29
CA LEU A 204 2.33 1.33 -4.38
C LEU A 204 1.21 1.75 -5.37
N THR A 205 0.56 0.77 -6.02
CA THR A 205 -0.46 0.91 -7.06
C THR A 205 -1.85 1.30 -6.57
N SER A 206 -2.09 1.38 -5.25
CA SER A 206 -3.38 1.86 -4.73
C SER A 206 -3.40 3.39 -4.72
N PRO A 207 -4.33 4.03 -5.47
CA PRO A 207 -4.50 5.48 -5.44
C PRO A 207 -4.72 6.03 -4.03
N GLU A 208 -5.39 5.25 -3.17
CA GLU A 208 -5.61 5.59 -1.76
C GLU A 208 -4.30 5.70 -0.98
N LEU A 209 -3.27 4.94 -1.37
CA LEU A 209 -1.95 5.03 -0.76
C LEU A 209 -1.12 6.23 -1.27
N MET A 210 -1.50 6.79 -2.41
CA MET A 210 -0.81 7.93 -3.05
C MET A 210 -1.47 9.27 -2.71
N GLN A 211 -2.73 9.27 -2.29
CA GLN A 211 -3.56 10.46 -2.10
C GLN A 211 -3.33 11.18 -0.77
N GLY A 212 -2.59 10.58 0.15
CA GLY A 212 -2.62 11.03 1.52
C GLY A 212 -1.42 10.66 2.31
N GLY A 213 -0.40 11.52 2.34
CA GLY A 213 0.56 11.59 3.44
C GLY A 213 1.31 10.31 3.83
N LEU A 214 1.20 9.23 3.08
CA LEU A 214 1.82 7.93 3.37
C LEU A 214 3.33 7.95 3.13
N MET A 215 3.80 9.02 2.49
CA MET A 215 5.20 9.40 2.40
C MET A 215 5.52 10.72 3.14
N ALA A 216 4.54 11.34 3.81
CA ALA A 216 4.68 12.71 4.33
C ALA A 216 5.15 12.82 5.79
N GLU A 217 5.37 11.71 6.48
CA GLU A 217 5.95 11.71 7.82
C GLU A 217 7.41 11.25 7.84
N HIS A 218 8.09 11.27 6.69
CA HIS A 218 9.52 11.48 6.76
C HIS A 218 9.72 12.96 7.08
N CYS A 219 10.25 13.27 8.27
CA CYS A 219 10.40 14.63 8.78
C CYS A 219 11.34 15.54 7.96
N ASP A 220 11.72 15.13 6.76
CA ASP A 220 12.49 15.89 5.79
C ASP A 220 11.61 16.91 5.01
N ASP A 221 12.29 17.85 4.35
CA ASP A 221 11.70 19.01 3.66
C ASP A 221 10.93 18.70 2.37
N LYS A 222 10.98 17.46 1.87
CA LYS A 222 10.23 17.05 0.68
C LYS A 222 9.60 15.68 0.85
N PRO A 223 8.32 15.49 0.48
CA PRO A 223 7.77 14.16 0.31
C PRO A 223 8.53 13.46 -0.83
N PHE A 224 8.89 12.18 -0.65
CA PHE A 224 9.65 11.42 -1.64
C PHE A 224 9.01 11.54 -3.04
N GLY A 225 9.84 11.88 -4.03
CA GLY A 225 9.50 11.71 -5.44
C GLY A 225 9.93 10.30 -5.85
N PHE A 226 9.03 9.56 -6.48
CA PHE A 226 9.34 8.28 -7.14
C PHE A 226 10.16 8.49 -8.41
#